data_AF-A0A2H0YDE3-F1
#
_entry.id   AF-A0A2H0YDE3-F1
#
_cell.length_a   1.000
_cell.length_b   1.000
_cell.length_c   1.000
_cell.angle_alpha   90.00
_cell.angle_beta   90.00
_cell.angle_gamma   90.00
#
_symmetry.space_group_name_H-M   'P 1'
#
loop_
_entity.id
_entity.type
_entity.pdbx_description
1 polymer ?
#
loop_
_entity_poly.entity_id
_entity_poly.type
_entity_poly.pdbx_seq_one_letter_code
_entity_poly.pdbx_strand_id
1 'polypeptide(L)' 'MYDEEELVSISALQHYAYCPRQCALIHIEQLWSENVYTTEGRIMHDKVDTADHESRGNIRIEYAVP' A
#
# COMPACT_ATOMS: atom_id res chain seq x y z
N MET A 1 -4.74 -7.00 -25.61
CA MET A 1 -4.89 -6.76 -24.16
C MET A 1 -3.60 -7.28 -23.54
N TYR A 2 -3.00 -6.55 -22.61
CA TYR A 2 -1.75 -6.97 -21.97
C TYR A 2 -2.07 -7.98 -20.86
N ASP A 3 -1.19 -8.95 -20.67
CA ASP A 3 -1.27 -9.86 -19.53
C ASP A 3 -0.83 -9.13 -18.25
N GLU A 4 -1.31 -9.53 -17.07
CA GLU A 4 -0.99 -8.84 -15.81
C GLU A 4 0.52 -8.77 -15.53
N GLU A 5 1.25 -9.79 -15.96
CA GLU A 5 2.71 -9.88 -15.84
C GLU A 5 3.45 -8.85 -16.71
N GLU A 6 2.79 -8.33 -17.74
CA GLU A 6 3.32 -7.28 -18.63
C GLU A 6 2.98 -5.87 -18.10
N LEU A 7 2.11 -5.75 -17.09
CA LEU A 7 1.72 -4.47 -16.52
C LEU A 7 2.79 -3.95 -15.57
N VAL A 8 3.11 -2.66 -15.71
CA VAL A 8 3.98 -1.97 -14.76
C VAL A 8 3.14 -1.46 -13.59
N SER A 9 3.53 -1.82 -12.37
CA SER A 9 2.88 -1.30 -11.17
C SER A 9 3.03 0.22 -11.08
N ILE A 10 1.97 0.91 -10.64
CA ILE A 10 2.01 2.37 -10.47
C ILE A 10 3.13 2.78 -9.48
N SER A 11 3.39 1.96 -8.47
CA SER A 11 4.49 2.17 -7.53
C SER A 11 5.86 2.11 -8.21
N ALA A 12 6.08 1.24 -9.20
CA ALA A 12 7.33 1.22 -9.97
C ALA A 12 7.55 2.51 -10.76
N LEU A 13 6.50 3.09 -11.35
CA LEU A 13 6.60 4.39 -12.03
C LEU A 13 7.04 5.50 -11.07
N GLN A 14 6.42 5.54 -9.87
CA GLN A 14 6.77 6.53 -8.85
C GLN A 14 8.19 6.32 -8.30
N HIS A 15 8.59 5.08 -8.00
CA HIS A 15 9.94 4.77 -7.51
C HIS A 15 11.02 5.12 -8.54
N TYR A 16 10.76 4.86 -9.83
CA TYR A 16 11.69 5.22 -10.90
C TYR A 16 11.82 6.75 -11.05
N ALA A 17 10.70 7.47 -10.99
CA ALA A 17 10.69 8.93 -11.06
C ALA A 17 11.44 9.58 -9.88
N TYR A 18 11.40 8.96 -8.69
CA TYR A 18 12.17 9.41 -7.53
C TYR A 18 13.67 9.08 -7.64
N CYS A 19 14.01 7.81 -7.90
CA CYS A 19 15.39 7.36 -8.07
C CYS A 19 15.46 6.00 -8.81
N PRO A 20 16.06 5.94 -10.01
CA PRO A 20 16.21 4.69 -10.76
C PRO A 20 16.96 3.59 -9.99
N ARG A 21 18.00 3.97 -9.22
CA ARG A 21 18.77 3.03 -8.39
C ARG A 21 17.90 2.41 -7.30
N GLN A 22 17.07 3.22 -6.64
CA GLN A 22 16.13 2.73 -5.62
C GLN A 22 15.06 1.85 -6.24
N CYS A 23 14.51 2.22 -7.39
CA CYS A 23 13.55 1.39 -8.12
C CYS A 23 14.10 -0.01 -8.42
N ALA A 24 15.35 -0.10 -8.87
CA ALA A 24 16.02 -1.39 -9.11
C ALA A 24 16.23 -2.19 -7.82
N LEU A 25 16.64 -1.54 -6.71
CA LEU A 25 16.74 -2.20 -5.41
C LEU A 25 15.42 -2.85 -5.02
N ILE A 26 14.32 -2.12 -5.15
CA ILE A 26 12.99 -2.56 -4.71
C ILE A 26 12.43 -3.65 -5.61
N HIS A 27 12.38 -3.40 -6.93
CA HIS A 27 11.61 -4.24 -7.86
C HIS A 27 12.43 -5.35 -8.53
N ILE A 28 13.76 -5.20 -8.62
CA ILE A 28 14.65 -6.23 -9.22
C ILE A 28 15.37 -7.01 -8.13
N GLU A 29 16.07 -6.32 -7.23
CA GLU A 29 16.87 -6.95 -6.17
C GLU A 29 16.00 -7.41 -4.98
N GLN A 30 14.72 -7.03 -4.93
CA GLN A 30 13.76 -7.34 -3.86
C GLN A 30 14.25 -6.86 -2.48
N LEU A 31 14.99 -5.75 -2.46
CA LEU A 31 15.51 -5.07 -1.28
C LEU A 31 14.61 -3.89 -0.93
N TRP A 32 13.67 -4.14 -0.02
CA TRP A 32 12.77 -3.13 0.53
C TRP A 32 12.80 -3.15 2.06
N SER A 33 12.74 -1.95 2.65
CA SER A 33 12.47 -1.76 4.07
C SER A 33 11.38 -0.72 4.19
N GLU A 34 10.33 -1.05 4.94
CA GLU A 34 9.30 -0.06 5.26
C GLU A 34 9.90 1.04 6.13
N ASN A 35 9.48 2.29 5.87
CA ASN A 35 9.67 3.38 6.82
C ASN A 35 8.39 3.58 7.65
N VAL A 36 8.45 4.48 8.63
CA VAL A 36 7.31 4.75 9.53
C VAL A 36 6.03 5.09 8.77
N TYR A 37 6.10 5.88 7.70
CA TYR A 37 4.93 6.30 6.93
C TYR A 37 4.31 5.14 6.13
N THR A 38 5.14 4.27 5.55
CA THR A 38 4.67 3.06 4.88
C THR A 38 4.00 2.11 5.87
N THR A 39 4.62 1.89 7.03
CA THR A 39 4.07 1.00 8.06
C THR A 39 2.78 1.54 8.65
N GLU A 40 2.70 2.85 8.94
CA GLU A 40 1.46 3.50 9.41
C GLU A 40 0.33 3.37 8.38
N GLY A 41 0.64 3.62 7.10
CA GLY A 41 -0.30 3.43 6.00
C GLY A 41 -0.83 2.00 5.94
N ARG A 42 0.06 1.00 6.03
CA ARG A 42 -0.32 -0.42 6.04
C ARG A 42 -1.26 -0.74 7.19
N ILE A 43 -0.96 -0.29 8.41
CA ILE A 43 -1.83 -0.51 9.58
C ILE A 43 -3.22 0.11 9.37
N MET A 44 -3.29 1.31 8.78
CA MET A 44 -4.57 1.96 8.48
C MET A 44 -5.37 1.22 7.41
N HIS A 45 -4.70 0.73 6.35
CA HIS A 45 -5.33 -0.08 5.31
C HIS A 45 -5.84 -1.41 5.86
N ASP A 46 -5.01 -2.15 6.61
CA ASP A 46 -5.40 -3.41 7.24
C ASP A 46 -6.63 -3.24 8.13
N LYS A 47 -6.70 -2.13 8.87
CA LYS A 47 -7.84 -1.80 9.72
C LYS A 47 -9.12 -1.54 8.92
N VAL A 48 -9.07 -0.73 7.85
CA VAL A 48 -10.28 -0.35 7.10
C VAL A 48 -10.81 -1.49 6.22
N ASP A 49 -9.94 -2.42 5.82
CA ASP A 49 -10.31 -3.60 5.02
C ASP A 49 -10.86 -4.76 5.87
N THR A 50 -10.70 -4.69 7.20
CA THR A 50 -11.27 -5.67 8.12
C THR A 50 -12.76 -5.42 8.33
N ALA A 51 -13.61 -6.44 8.10
CA ALA A 51 -15.05 -6.40 8.34
C ALA A 51 -15.39 -6.29 9.83
N ASP A 52 -15.34 -5.07 10.37
CA ASP A 52 -15.61 -4.72 11.76
C ASP A 52 -16.10 -3.27 11.88
N HIS A 53 -16.43 -2.83 13.09
CA HIS A 53 -16.94 -1.50 13.39
C HIS A 53 -16.40 -0.99 14.73
N GLU A 54 -16.21 0.32 14.83
CA GLU A 54 -15.74 0.97 16.06
C GLU A 54 -16.83 1.89 16.63
N SER A 55 -17.02 1.86 17.95
CA SER A 55 -17.88 2.81 18.66
C SER A 55 -17.06 3.65 19.64
N ARG A 56 -17.20 4.98 19.54
CA ARG A 56 -16.54 5.96 20.41
C ARG A 56 -17.59 6.91 20.99
N GLY A 57 -18.10 6.58 22.17
CA GLY A 57 -19.22 7.29 22.78
C GLY A 57 -20.46 7.20 21.90
N ASN A 58 -20.95 8.35 21.43
CA ASN A 58 -22.13 8.43 20.55
C ASN A 58 -21.79 8.36 19.05
N ILE A 59 -20.54 8.08 18.69
CA ILE A 59 -20.09 7.97 17.29
C ILE A 59 -19.87 6.50 16.95
N ARG A 60 -20.49 6.04 15.86
CA ARG A 60 -20.24 4.73 15.25
C ARG A 60 -19.47 4.92 13.94
N ILE A 61 -18.41 4.14 13.76
CA ILE A 61 -17.55 4.15 12.58
C ILE A 61 -17.66 2.76 11.94
N GLU A 62 -18.05 2.74 10.68
CA GLU A 62 -18.14 1.53 9.86
C GLU A 62 -17.00 1.52 8.84
N TYR A 63 -16.40 0.36 8.63
CA TYR A 63 -15.40 0.12 7.60
C TYR A 63 -15.61 -1.27 6.98
N ALA A 64 -14.95 -1.54 5.84
CA ALA A 64 -15.20 -2.72 5.01
C ALA A 64 -16.71 -2.94 4.68
N VAL A 65 -17.41 -1.86 4.34
CA VAL A 65 -18.83 -1.89 3.97
C VAL A 65 -18.99 -2.61 2.61
N PRO A 66 -19.96 -3.54 2.46
CA PRO A 66 -20.24 -4.23 1.20
C PRO A 66 -20.66 -3.30 0.06
#